data_AF-A0A1D6P1N9-F1
#
_entry.id   AF-A0A1D6P1N9-F1
#
_cell.length_a   1.000
_cell.length_b   1.000
_cell.length_c   1.000
_cell.angle_alpha   90.00
_cell.angle_beta   90.00
_cell.angle_gamma   90.00
#
_symmetry.space_group_name_H-M   'P 1'
#
loop_
_entity.id
_entity.type
_entity.pdbx_description
1 polymer ?
#
loop_
_entity_poly.entity_id
_entity_poly.type
_entity_poly.pdbx_seq_one_letter_code
_entity_poly.pdbx_strand_id
1 'polypeptide(L)'
;MALVIMTNVAGALAALSTLAGTILIEREWVVVISSRHPPAVLTGINSVVRRIDLSCKLLAPVFSGLVISFVSAQASAAALALWNVASVGLEYWLFVSVYNGVPALAESSRLRTAGANASEAMVLPSSSSSENVVPADKELDWRVRMTEQLSIIPCWESWVVYLRQDVALPGVALAFLYFSVLSFGTLMTATLDWEGIPAYVISLARGFSAIVGIGATLLYPVVHSWVSTLRTGLWSIWMQWCCLLVCVASIWAASDVASAWMLMAGVAASRLGLWMFDLAVMQLMQDGVPDHERCVVGGVQNSLQSVFDLLTYIMGIIISDPRDFSELVVLSFFLVTCAAAMYTLHVYRVRKHLFHFDKILAKISW
;
A
#
# COMPACT_ATOMS: atom_id res chain seq x y z
N MET A 1 21.41 -22.94 -1.34
CA MET A 1 21.03 -22.22 -2.58
C MET A 1 19.64 -22.59 -3.08
N ALA A 2 19.35 -23.85 -3.43
CA ALA A 2 18.03 -24.25 -3.94
C ALA A 2 16.86 -23.91 -2.98
N LEU A 3 17.00 -24.21 -1.69
CA LEU A 3 15.98 -23.87 -0.68
C LEU A 3 15.73 -22.36 -0.61
N VAL A 4 16.80 -21.54 -0.61
CA VAL A 4 16.69 -20.07 -0.57
C VAL A 4 15.98 -19.54 -1.81
N ILE A 5 16.34 -20.04 -3.00
CA ILE A 5 15.69 -19.65 -4.26
C ILE A 5 14.21 -20.03 -4.21
N MET A 6 13.89 -21.27 -3.81
CA MET A 6 12.52 -21.76 -3.71
C MET A 6 11.68 -20.93 -2.73
N THR A 7 12.23 -20.62 -1.55
CA THR A 7 11.55 -19.79 -0.54
C THR A 7 11.31 -18.37 -1.05
N ASN A 8 12.28 -17.76 -1.74
CA ASN A 8 12.10 -16.42 -2.31
C ASN A 8 11.08 -16.40 -3.45
N VAL A 9 11.12 -17.37 -4.36
CA VAL A 9 10.16 -17.46 -5.48
C VAL A 9 8.74 -17.73 -4.95
N ALA A 10 8.59 -18.66 -4.00
CA ALA A 10 7.30 -18.94 -3.38
C ALA A 10 6.78 -17.73 -2.59
N GLY A 11 7.65 -17.03 -1.85
CA GLY A 11 7.31 -15.80 -1.14
C GLY A 11 6.90 -14.67 -2.08
N ALA A 12 7.59 -14.50 -3.21
CA ALA A 12 7.24 -13.52 -4.24
C ALA A 12 5.89 -13.85 -4.88
N LEU A 13 5.64 -15.11 -5.24
CA LEU A 13 4.37 -15.54 -5.80
C LEU A 13 3.21 -15.36 -4.81
N ALA A 14 3.44 -15.69 -3.54
CA ALA A 14 2.47 -15.47 -2.47
C ALA A 14 2.16 -13.98 -2.30
N ALA A 15 3.18 -13.13 -2.21
CA ALA A 15 3.02 -11.68 -2.10
C ALA A 15 2.26 -11.09 -3.30
N LEU A 16 2.60 -11.50 -4.52
CA LEU A 16 1.91 -11.08 -5.74
C LEU A 16 0.45 -11.52 -5.77
N SER A 17 0.17 -12.76 -5.38
CA SER A 17 -1.20 -13.29 -5.29
C SER A 17 -2.04 -12.53 -4.27
N THR A 18 -1.51 -12.31 -3.07
CA THR A 18 -2.17 -11.53 -2.01
C THR A 18 -2.40 -10.09 -2.46
N LEU A 19 -1.43 -9.47 -3.12
CA LEU A 19 -1.54 -8.10 -3.60
C LEU A 19 -2.58 -7.98 -4.72
N ALA A 20 -2.59 -8.91 -5.69
CA ALA A 20 -3.59 -8.97 -6.74
C ALA A 20 -5.00 -9.18 -6.18
N GLY A 21 -5.16 -10.10 -5.21
CA GLY A 21 -6.43 -10.33 -4.52
C GLY A 21 -6.90 -9.09 -3.76
N THR A 22 -5.99 -8.42 -3.04
CA THR A 22 -6.32 -7.20 -2.29
C THR A 22 -6.76 -6.07 -3.23
N ILE A 23 -6.04 -5.82 -4.33
CA ILE A 23 -6.44 -4.82 -5.33
C ILE A 23 -7.82 -5.15 -5.90
N LEU A 24 -8.05 -6.40 -6.30
CA LEU A 24 -9.31 -6.85 -6.87
C LEU A 24 -10.48 -6.55 -5.92
N ILE A 25 -10.31 -6.83 -4.62
CA ILE A 25 -11.35 -6.62 -3.62
C ILE A 25 -11.54 -5.14 -3.32
N GLU A 26 -10.48 -4.44 -2.91
CA GLU A 26 -10.55 -3.06 -2.43
C GLU A 26 -10.91 -2.05 -3.54
N ARG A 27 -10.47 -2.31 -4.78
CA ARG A 27 -10.62 -1.35 -5.89
C ARG A 27 -11.75 -1.70 -6.84
N GLU A 28 -12.09 -2.97 -7.03
CA GLU A 28 -13.20 -3.37 -7.90
C GLU A 28 -14.42 -3.84 -7.11
N TRP A 29 -14.28 -4.86 -6.27
CA TRP A 29 -15.46 -5.50 -5.68
C TRP A 29 -16.18 -4.59 -4.69
N VAL A 30 -15.44 -3.95 -3.79
CA VAL A 30 -16.01 -3.02 -2.79
C VAL A 30 -16.74 -1.86 -3.46
N VAL A 31 -16.20 -1.35 -4.57
CA VAL A 31 -16.84 -0.30 -5.38
C VAL A 31 -18.13 -0.82 -6.00
N VAL A 32 -18.08 -1.94 -6.73
CA VAL A 32 -19.26 -2.47 -7.43
C VAL A 32 -20.37 -2.81 -6.45
N ILE A 33 -20.02 -3.38 -5.29
CA ILE A 33 -20.98 -3.70 -4.21
C ILE A 33 -21.61 -2.43 -3.62
N SER A 34 -20.84 -1.34 -3.46
CA SER A 34 -21.31 -0.08 -2.87
C SER A 34 -21.92 0.90 -3.87
N SER A 35 -21.79 0.66 -5.17
CA SER A 35 -22.25 1.54 -6.26
C SER A 35 -23.73 1.92 -6.21
N ARG A 36 -24.58 1.08 -5.59
CA ARG A 36 -26.02 1.34 -5.38
C ARG A 36 -26.36 2.00 -4.04
N HIS A 37 -25.35 2.31 -3.23
CA HIS A 37 -25.49 2.83 -1.87
C HIS A 37 -24.85 4.23 -1.72
N PRO A 38 -25.20 4.99 -0.67
CA PRO A 38 -24.59 6.29 -0.40
C PRO A 38 -23.06 6.17 -0.21
N PRO A 39 -22.28 7.22 -0.54
CA PRO A 39 -20.81 7.22 -0.43
C PRO A 39 -20.28 6.96 1.00
N ALA A 40 -21.12 7.16 2.01
CA ALA A 40 -20.83 6.80 3.39
C ALA A 40 -20.60 5.28 3.57
N VAL A 41 -21.28 4.43 2.79
CA VAL A 41 -21.14 2.96 2.86
C VAL A 41 -19.79 2.51 2.30
N LEU A 42 -19.35 3.09 1.17
CA LEU A 42 -18.01 2.84 0.61
C LEU A 42 -16.92 3.21 1.61
N THR A 43 -17.03 4.39 2.22
CA THR A 43 -16.10 4.85 3.27
C THR A 43 -16.10 3.89 4.47
N GLY A 44 -17.28 3.41 4.88
CA GLY A 44 -17.44 2.42 5.94
C GLY A 44 -16.73 1.10 5.62
N ILE A 45 -16.98 0.52 4.45
CA ILE A 45 -16.36 -0.74 4.01
C ILE A 45 -14.83 -0.59 3.92
N ASN A 46 -14.33 0.48 3.29
CA ASN A 46 -12.90 0.78 3.23
C ASN A 46 -12.26 0.83 4.63
N SER A 47 -12.93 1.51 5.57
CA SER A 47 -12.44 1.61 6.94
C SER A 47 -12.40 0.25 7.67
N VAL A 48 -13.39 -0.61 7.44
CA VAL A 48 -13.46 -1.95 8.04
C VAL A 48 -12.40 -2.86 7.45
N VAL A 49 -12.23 -2.88 6.12
CA VAL A 49 -11.19 -3.69 5.45
C VAL A 49 -9.80 -3.28 5.95
N ARG A 50 -9.51 -1.98 6.01
CA ARG A 50 -8.22 -1.49 6.52
C ARG A 50 -8.02 -1.81 8.00
N ARG A 51 -9.07 -1.75 8.82
CA ARG A 51 -9.00 -2.13 10.24
C ARG A 51 -8.65 -3.60 10.41
N ILE A 52 -9.25 -4.47 9.59
CA ILE A 52 -8.93 -5.91 9.60
C ILE A 52 -7.46 -6.11 9.20
N ASP A 53 -7.01 -5.51 8.09
CA ASP A 53 -5.61 -5.60 7.63
C ASP A 53 -4.60 -5.15 8.69
N LEU A 54 -4.82 -3.98 9.29
CA LEU A 54 -3.96 -3.47 10.35
C LEU A 54 -3.99 -4.34 11.61
N SER A 55 -5.17 -4.84 12.00
CA SER A 55 -5.30 -5.74 13.15
C SER A 55 -4.56 -7.05 12.92
N CYS A 56 -4.66 -7.63 11.72
CA CYS A 56 -3.92 -8.83 11.33
C CYS A 56 -2.41 -8.57 11.32
N LYS A 57 -1.94 -7.45 10.74
CA LYS A 57 -0.51 -7.07 10.75
C LYS A 57 0.05 -6.88 12.16
N LEU A 58 -0.81 -6.48 13.10
CA LEU A 58 -0.48 -6.31 14.52
C LEU A 58 -0.48 -7.60 15.31
N LEU A 59 -1.52 -8.41 15.14
CA LEU A 59 -1.73 -9.63 15.90
C LEU A 59 -0.89 -10.79 15.36
N ALA A 60 -0.58 -10.80 14.06
CA ALA A 60 0.15 -11.90 13.44
C ALA A 60 1.55 -12.13 14.04
N PRO A 61 2.41 -11.10 14.28
CA PRO A 61 3.69 -11.29 14.95
C PRO A 61 3.56 -11.76 16.40
N VAL A 62 2.54 -11.28 17.12
CA VAL A 62 2.28 -11.69 18.51
C VAL A 62 1.85 -13.15 18.56
N PHE A 63 0.89 -13.53 17.72
CA PHE A 63 0.39 -14.89 17.64
C PHE A 63 1.46 -15.87 17.18
N SER A 64 2.21 -15.54 16.12
CA SER A 64 3.30 -16.39 15.63
C SER A 64 4.42 -16.53 16.68
N GLY A 65 4.77 -15.45 17.39
CA GLY A 65 5.75 -15.47 18.47
C GLY A 65 5.33 -16.38 19.63
N LEU A 66 4.05 -16.36 20.03
CA LEU A 66 3.51 -17.26 21.05
C LEU A 66 3.57 -18.72 20.58
N VAL A 67 3.08 -19.01 19.37
CA VAL A 67 3.06 -20.37 18.82
C VAL A 67 4.47 -20.98 18.76
N ILE A 68 5.44 -20.23 18.23
CA ILE A 68 6.85 -20.64 18.15
C ILE A 68 7.47 -20.89 19.53
N SER A 69 7.09 -20.10 20.54
CA SER A 69 7.62 -20.20 21.90
C SER A 69 7.11 -21.42 22.67
N PHE A 70 5.89 -21.90 22.39
CA PHE A 70 5.28 -23.00 23.14
C PHE A 70 5.40 -24.37 22.46
N VAL A 71 5.56 -24.41 21.14
CA VAL A 71 5.39 -25.63 20.36
C VAL A 71 6.49 -25.72 19.30
N SER A 72 7.76 -25.93 19.70
CA SER A 72 8.95 -26.24 18.86
C SER A 72 8.95 -25.71 17.41
N ALA A 73 9.98 -24.97 16.99
CA ALA A 73 10.05 -24.31 15.67
C ALA A 73 9.56 -25.16 14.46
N GLN A 74 9.86 -26.46 14.41
CA GLN A 74 9.39 -27.37 13.35
C GLN A 74 7.88 -27.66 13.42
N ALA A 75 7.35 -27.92 14.61
CA ALA A 75 5.92 -28.17 14.82
C ALA A 75 5.09 -26.90 14.59
N SER A 76 5.60 -25.75 15.02
CA SER A 76 5.02 -24.43 14.72
C SER A 76 4.98 -24.15 13.21
N ALA A 77 6.07 -24.42 12.49
CA ALA A 77 6.11 -24.25 11.05
C ALA A 77 5.10 -25.15 10.33
N ALA A 78 5.00 -26.43 10.72
CA ALA A 78 4.03 -27.36 10.15
C ALA A 78 2.57 -26.95 10.44
N ALA A 79 2.28 -26.52 11.67
CA ALA A 79 0.96 -26.05 12.06
C ALA A 79 0.55 -24.78 11.28
N LEU A 80 1.46 -23.81 11.14
CA LEU A 80 1.23 -22.60 10.36
C LEU A 80 1.06 -22.90 8.86
N ALA A 81 1.79 -23.87 8.33
CA ALA A 81 1.63 -24.31 6.94
C ALA A 81 0.23 -24.92 6.71
N LEU A 82 -0.21 -25.82 7.58
CA LEU A 82 -1.57 -26.40 7.54
C LEU A 82 -2.65 -25.33 7.67
N TRP A 83 -2.48 -24.38 8.59
CA TRP A 83 -3.39 -23.25 8.77
C TRP A 83 -3.52 -22.41 7.50
N ASN A 84 -2.40 -22.10 6.83
CA ASN A 84 -2.42 -21.33 5.58
C ASN A 84 -3.15 -22.08 4.46
N VAL A 85 -2.91 -23.38 4.29
CA VAL A 85 -3.60 -24.19 3.28
C VAL A 85 -5.11 -24.23 3.53
N ALA A 86 -5.53 -24.44 4.78
CA ALA A 86 -6.94 -24.40 5.16
C ALA A 86 -7.56 -23.02 4.92
N SER A 87 -6.82 -21.95 5.22
CA SER A 87 -7.27 -20.57 5.02
C SER A 87 -7.50 -20.25 3.55
N VAL A 88 -6.60 -20.69 2.65
CA VAL A 88 -6.77 -20.51 1.19
C VAL A 88 -8.02 -21.23 0.69
N GLY A 89 -8.29 -22.45 1.18
CA GLY A 89 -9.50 -23.18 0.81
C GLY A 89 -10.78 -22.47 1.24
N LEU A 90 -10.80 -21.95 2.46
CA LEU A 90 -11.93 -21.17 2.99
C LEU A 90 -12.11 -19.85 2.24
N GLU A 91 -11.02 -19.13 1.98
CA GLU A 91 -11.00 -17.87 1.24
C GLU A 91 -11.58 -18.03 -0.17
N TYR A 92 -11.14 -19.07 -0.90
CA TYR A 92 -11.67 -19.37 -2.23
C TYR A 92 -13.18 -19.64 -2.19
N TRP A 93 -13.65 -20.41 -1.22
CA TRP A 93 -15.08 -20.69 -1.05
C TRP A 93 -15.89 -19.41 -0.78
N LEU A 94 -15.38 -18.52 0.07
CA LEU A 94 -16.01 -17.22 0.36
C LEU A 94 -16.04 -16.32 -0.89
N PHE A 95 -14.97 -16.26 -1.67
CA PHE A 95 -14.96 -15.47 -2.92
C PHE A 95 -15.99 -15.98 -3.92
N VAL A 96 -16.09 -17.29 -4.13
CA VAL A 96 -17.08 -17.89 -5.01
C VAL A 96 -18.51 -17.58 -4.52
N SER A 97 -18.73 -17.64 -3.21
CA SER A 97 -20.02 -17.29 -2.60
C SER A 97 -20.40 -15.83 -2.87
N VAL A 98 -19.49 -14.88 -2.65
CA VAL A 98 -19.73 -13.44 -2.90
C VAL A 98 -19.94 -13.16 -4.39
N TYR A 99 -19.13 -13.75 -5.26
CA TYR A 99 -19.24 -13.58 -6.71
C TYR A 99 -20.59 -14.06 -7.24
N ASN A 100 -21.07 -15.21 -6.75
CA ASN A 100 -22.38 -15.74 -7.12
C ASN A 100 -23.54 -14.97 -6.46
N GLY A 101 -23.32 -14.39 -5.28
CA GLY A 101 -24.33 -13.63 -4.54
C GLY A 101 -24.59 -12.21 -5.08
N VAL A 102 -23.61 -11.60 -5.76
CA VAL A 102 -23.73 -10.24 -6.29
C VAL A 102 -23.63 -10.26 -7.83
N PRO A 103 -24.76 -10.38 -8.56
CA PRO A 103 -24.74 -10.51 -10.01
C PRO A 103 -24.14 -9.31 -10.75
N ALA A 104 -24.09 -8.14 -10.12
CA ALA A 104 -23.43 -6.94 -10.65
C ALA A 104 -21.91 -7.12 -10.85
N LEU A 105 -21.25 -8.00 -10.08
CA LEU A 105 -19.84 -8.35 -10.26
C LEU A 105 -19.63 -9.22 -11.51
N ALA A 106 -20.56 -10.14 -11.79
CA ALA A 106 -20.49 -10.98 -12.97
C ALA A 106 -20.73 -10.16 -14.25
N GLU A 107 -21.64 -9.18 -14.20
CA GLU A 107 -21.93 -8.28 -15.32
C GLU A 107 -20.75 -7.35 -15.64
N SER A 108 -20.14 -6.71 -14.62
CA SER A 108 -18.95 -5.87 -14.82
C SER A 108 -17.76 -6.67 -15.35
N SER A 109 -17.59 -7.91 -14.90
CA SER A 109 -16.55 -8.81 -15.43
C SER A 109 -16.78 -9.14 -16.91
N ARG A 110 -18.01 -9.51 -17.30
CA ARG A 110 -18.35 -9.83 -18.70
C ARG A 110 -18.18 -8.65 -19.66
N LEU A 111 -18.57 -7.45 -19.24
CA LEU A 111 -18.41 -6.23 -20.05
C LEU A 111 -16.93 -5.95 -20.36
N ARG A 112 -16.02 -6.19 -19.40
CA ARG A 112 -14.57 -6.05 -19.63
C ARG A 112 -14.02 -7.12 -20.57
N THR A 113 -14.39 -8.38 -20.38
CA THR A 113 -13.94 -9.46 -21.30
C THR A 113 -14.40 -9.20 -22.73
N ALA A 114 -15.62 -8.69 -22.91
CA ALA A 114 -16.12 -8.27 -24.22
C ALA A 114 -15.33 -7.09 -24.81
N GLY A 115 -14.96 -6.09 -23.99
CA GLY A 115 -14.16 -4.94 -24.43
C GLY A 115 -12.70 -5.29 -24.77
N ALA A 116 -12.08 -6.22 -24.04
CA ALA A 116 -10.74 -6.73 -24.34
C ALA A 116 -10.73 -7.47 -25.68
N ASN A 117 -11.69 -8.38 -25.89
CA ASN A 117 -11.82 -9.11 -27.15
C ASN A 117 -12.14 -8.20 -28.35
N ALA A 118 -12.89 -7.12 -28.14
CA ALA A 118 -13.17 -6.12 -29.18
C ALA A 118 -11.93 -5.29 -29.55
N SER A 119 -11.06 -4.99 -28.58
CA SER A 119 -9.79 -4.30 -28.82
C SER A 119 -8.77 -5.21 -29.54
N GLU A 120 -8.73 -6.50 -29.22
CA GLU A 120 -7.93 -7.51 -29.94
C GLU A 120 -8.39 -7.70 -31.40
N ALA A 121 -9.71 -7.69 -31.64
CA ALA A 121 -10.27 -7.83 -32.99
C ALA A 121 -9.96 -6.64 -33.92
N MET A 122 -9.66 -5.46 -33.37
CA MET A 122 -9.32 -4.26 -34.14
C MET A 122 -7.84 -4.19 -34.56
N VAL A 123 -6.97 -5.03 -33.97
CA VAL A 123 -5.51 -5.02 -34.21
C VAL A 123 -5.07 -6.04 -35.29
N LEU A 124 -5.93 -6.99 -35.68
CA LEU A 124 -5.63 -7.97 -36.72
C LEU A 124 -5.99 -7.43 -38.13
N PRO A 125 -5.07 -7.42 -39.11
CA PRO A 125 -5.44 -7.12 -40.49
C PRO A 125 -6.36 -8.22 -41.00
N SER A 126 -7.53 -7.83 -41.48
CA SER A 126 -8.49 -8.72 -42.12
C SER A 126 -7.93 -9.29 -43.42
N SER A 127 -7.35 -10.50 -43.38
CA SER A 127 -7.15 -11.33 -44.56
C SER A 127 -7.89 -12.65 -44.37
N SER A 128 -9.07 -12.71 -44.99
CA SER A 128 -9.90 -13.88 -45.15
C SER A 128 -9.23 -14.94 -46.03
N SER A 129 -9.07 -16.16 -45.53
CA SER A 129 -9.21 -17.39 -46.34
C SER A 129 -9.15 -18.62 -45.44
N SER A 130 -10.26 -19.35 -45.42
CA SER A 130 -10.43 -20.68 -44.85
C SER A 130 -9.44 -21.69 -45.45
N GLU A 131 -8.80 -22.53 -44.63
CA GLU A 131 -8.64 -23.97 -44.88
C GLU A 131 -7.95 -24.71 -43.69
N ASN A 132 -8.70 -25.66 -43.14
CA ASN A 132 -8.34 -26.89 -42.38
C ASN A 132 -6.94 -27.03 -41.74
N VAL A 133 -6.88 -27.05 -40.40
CA VAL A 133 -5.67 -27.39 -39.62
C VAL A 133 -5.93 -28.57 -38.66
N VAL A 134 -5.02 -29.55 -38.74
CA VAL A 134 -4.86 -30.75 -37.90
C VAL A 134 -4.45 -30.34 -36.47
N PRO A 135 -4.88 -31.02 -35.39
CA PRO A 135 -4.61 -30.56 -34.02
C PRO A 135 -3.22 -31.02 -33.53
N ALA A 136 -2.19 -30.20 -33.76
CA ALA A 136 -0.85 -30.41 -33.18
C ALA A 136 -0.32 -29.23 -32.33
N ASP A 137 -1.09 -28.15 -32.14
CA ASP A 137 -0.51 -26.86 -31.70
C ASP A 137 -0.97 -26.35 -30.31
N LYS A 138 -1.53 -27.19 -29.44
CA LYS A 138 -1.95 -26.73 -28.09
C LYS A 138 -0.76 -26.37 -27.18
N GLU A 139 0.42 -26.94 -27.42
CA GLU A 139 1.60 -26.68 -26.59
C GLU A 139 2.36 -25.41 -26.97
N LEU A 140 2.23 -24.95 -28.22
CA LEU A 140 2.83 -23.69 -28.67
C LEU A 140 1.95 -22.50 -28.25
N ASP A 141 0.63 -22.69 -28.23
CA ASP A 141 -0.39 -21.69 -27.93
C ASP A 141 -0.30 -21.15 -26.49
N TRP A 142 -0.07 -22.00 -25.48
CA TRP A 142 0.07 -21.53 -24.09
C TRP A 142 1.35 -20.72 -23.87
N ARG A 143 2.44 -21.06 -24.57
CA ARG A 143 3.71 -20.34 -24.46
C ARG A 143 3.63 -18.97 -25.12
N VAL A 144 3.04 -18.91 -26.31
CA VAL A 144 2.83 -17.65 -27.05
C VAL A 144 1.91 -16.72 -26.26
N ARG A 145 0.80 -17.24 -25.73
CA ARG A 145 -0.14 -16.50 -24.88
C ARG A 145 0.48 -16.05 -23.55
N MET A 146 1.35 -16.86 -22.97
CA MET A 146 2.10 -16.51 -21.76
C MET A 146 3.18 -15.46 -22.06
N THR A 147 3.82 -15.50 -23.23
CA THR A 147 4.78 -14.46 -23.67
C THR A 147 4.10 -13.14 -24.05
N GLU A 148 2.87 -13.16 -24.58
CA GLU A 148 2.07 -11.94 -24.78
C GLU A 148 1.61 -11.34 -23.44
N GLN A 149 1.19 -12.17 -22.48
CA GLN A 149 0.88 -11.74 -21.11
C GLN A 149 2.11 -11.22 -20.33
N LEU A 150 3.30 -11.72 -20.66
CA LEU A 150 4.59 -11.25 -20.11
C LEU A 150 5.23 -10.12 -20.93
N SER A 151 4.56 -9.62 -21.98
CA SER A 151 5.12 -8.55 -22.80
C SER A 151 5.20 -7.24 -22.01
N ILE A 152 6.33 -6.55 -22.14
CA ILE A 152 6.62 -5.28 -21.43
C ILE A 152 5.73 -4.13 -21.95
N ILE A 153 5.11 -4.29 -23.12
CA ILE A 153 4.31 -3.29 -23.83
C ILE A 153 3.05 -2.88 -23.03
N PRO A 154 2.17 -3.80 -22.58
CA PRO A 154 1.03 -3.47 -21.72
C PRO A 154 1.44 -2.91 -20.36
N CYS A 155 2.63 -3.25 -19.85
CA CYS A 155 3.17 -2.62 -18.64
C CYS A 155 3.42 -1.12 -18.87
N TRP A 156 4.09 -0.74 -19.97
CA TRP A 156 4.34 0.66 -20.29
C TRP A 156 3.06 1.47 -20.51
N GLU A 157 2.07 0.91 -21.21
CA GLU A 157 0.76 1.55 -21.38
C GLU A 157 0.07 1.82 -20.04
N SER A 158 0.17 0.87 -19.10
CA SER A 158 -0.36 1.03 -17.74
C SER A 158 0.27 2.21 -16.99
N TRP A 159 1.59 2.40 -17.12
CA TRP A 159 2.29 3.56 -16.55
C TRP A 159 1.85 4.88 -17.19
N VAL A 160 1.62 4.90 -18.50
CA VAL A 160 1.10 6.09 -19.20
C VAL A 160 -0.33 6.42 -18.74
N VAL A 161 -1.19 5.41 -18.59
CA VAL A 161 -2.55 5.58 -18.05
C VAL A 161 -2.49 6.14 -16.63
N TYR A 162 -1.60 5.62 -15.78
CA TYR A 162 -1.40 6.12 -14.42
C TYR A 162 -0.98 7.60 -14.40
N LEU A 163 0.01 7.99 -15.22
CA LEU A 163 0.52 9.37 -15.25
C LEU A 163 -0.48 10.39 -15.80
N ARG A 164 -1.48 9.94 -16.57
CA ARG A 164 -2.57 10.79 -17.08
C ARG A 164 -3.64 11.09 -16.04
N GLN A 165 -3.71 10.32 -14.95
CA GLN A 165 -4.72 10.54 -13.91
C GLN A 165 -4.43 11.84 -13.14
N ASP A 166 -5.47 12.61 -12.84
CA ASP A 166 -5.35 13.83 -12.02
C ASP A 166 -4.77 13.54 -10.62
N VAL A 167 -4.99 12.31 -10.14
CA VAL A 167 -4.55 11.80 -8.83
C VAL A 167 -3.15 11.19 -8.83
N ALA A 168 -2.43 11.22 -9.96
CA ALA A 168 -1.08 10.66 -10.07
C ALA A 168 -0.10 11.32 -9.09
N LEU A 169 -0.16 12.66 -8.96
CA LEU A 169 0.75 13.41 -8.09
C LEU A 169 0.61 13.01 -6.60
N PRO A 170 -0.61 12.92 -6.03
CA PRO A 170 -0.84 12.28 -4.72
C PRO A 170 -0.35 10.84 -4.61
N GLY A 171 -0.54 10.03 -5.66
CA GLY A 171 -0.09 8.63 -5.67
C GLY A 171 1.43 8.49 -5.59
N VAL A 172 2.18 9.32 -6.34
CA VAL A 172 3.65 9.38 -6.25
C VAL A 172 4.10 9.91 -4.88
N ALA A 173 3.43 10.92 -4.34
CA ALA A 173 3.70 11.40 -2.98
C ALA A 173 3.54 10.29 -1.94
N LEU A 174 2.49 9.47 -2.04
CA LEU A 174 2.32 8.30 -1.19
C LEU A 174 3.44 7.27 -1.39
N ALA A 175 3.87 7.04 -2.63
CA ALA A 175 4.96 6.10 -2.90
C ALA A 175 6.30 6.54 -2.28
N PHE A 176 6.58 7.86 -2.23
CA PHE A 176 7.77 8.36 -1.52
C PHE A 176 7.75 8.03 -0.03
N LEU A 177 6.57 7.96 0.61
CA LEU A 177 6.46 7.58 2.02
C LEU A 177 6.74 6.09 2.28
N TYR A 178 6.71 5.25 1.25
CA TYR A 178 7.14 3.86 1.33
C TYR A 178 8.67 3.73 1.36
N PHE A 179 9.40 4.74 0.90
CA PHE A 179 10.80 4.86 1.22
C PHE A 179 10.94 5.40 2.64
N SER A 180 11.12 4.53 3.62
CA SER A 180 11.24 4.97 5.01
C SER A 180 11.99 3.98 5.88
N VAL A 181 13.20 4.39 6.30
CA VAL A 181 13.88 3.71 7.43
C VAL A 181 13.28 4.13 8.78
N LEU A 182 12.48 5.21 8.81
CA LEU A 182 11.82 5.75 10.00
C LEU A 182 10.56 4.95 10.34
N SER A 183 10.73 3.64 10.48
CA SER A 183 9.70 2.68 10.83
C SER A 183 10.24 1.62 11.76
N PHE A 184 9.37 0.98 12.55
CA PHE A 184 9.73 -0.24 13.28
C PHE A 184 9.93 -1.46 12.33
N GLY A 185 10.52 -1.22 11.16
CA GLY A 185 11.02 -2.19 10.21
C GLY A 185 12.47 -2.58 10.51
N THR A 186 13.03 -3.45 9.67
CA THR A 186 14.28 -4.16 9.94
C THR A 186 15.46 -3.25 10.26
N LEU A 187 15.69 -2.21 9.45
CA LEU A 187 16.86 -1.33 9.57
C LEU A 187 16.85 -0.56 10.90
N MET A 188 15.76 0.14 11.24
CA MET A 188 15.66 0.86 12.51
C MET A 188 15.76 -0.09 13.71
N THR A 189 15.11 -1.25 13.64
CA THR A 189 15.17 -2.22 14.75
C THR A 189 16.57 -2.77 14.95
N ALA A 190 17.33 -2.99 13.88
CA ALA A 190 18.72 -3.42 13.96
C ALA A 190 19.62 -2.33 14.56
N THR A 191 19.42 -1.06 14.18
CA THR A 191 20.16 0.05 14.78
C THR A 191 19.84 0.22 16.27
N LEU A 192 18.56 0.13 16.66
CA LEU A 192 18.16 0.23 18.07
C LEU A 192 18.71 -0.93 18.91
N ASP A 193 18.76 -2.14 18.36
CA ASP A 193 19.37 -3.30 19.02
C ASP A 193 20.89 -3.10 19.16
N TRP A 194 21.55 -2.55 18.14
CA TRP A 194 22.97 -2.19 18.17
C TRP A 194 23.29 -1.09 19.20
N GLU A 195 22.40 -0.10 19.37
CA GLU A 195 22.47 0.91 20.43
C GLU A 195 22.22 0.34 21.85
N GLY A 196 21.91 -0.96 21.95
CA GLY A 196 21.72 -1.67 23.22
C GLY A 196 20.32 -1.55 23.81
N ILE A 197 19.33 -1.11 23.01
CA ILE A 197 17.93 -1.07 23.46
C ILE A 197 17.40 -2.51 23.56
N PRO A 198 16.88 -2.93 24.73
CA PRO A 198 16.38 -4.29 24.88
C PRO A 198 15.24 -4.61 23.90
N ALA A 199 15.27 -5.79 23.28
CA ALA A 199 14.29 -6.21 22.27
C ALA A 199 12.81 -6.12 22.72
N TYR A 200 12.54 -6.32 24.03
CA TYR A 200 11.18 -6.16 24.56
C TYR A 200 10.71 -4.69 24.53
N VAL A 201 11.60 -3.72 24.75
CA VAL A 201 11.29 -2.28 24.67
C VAL A 201 10.95 -1.89 23.25
N ILE A 202 11.76 -2.33 22.28
CA ILE A 202 11.51 -2.12 20.84
C ILE A 202 10.15 -2.71 20.45
N SER A 203 9.84 -3.91 20.95
CA SER A 203 8.57 -4.60 20.68
C SER A 203 7.37 -3.88 21.28
N LEU A 204 7.49 -3.37 22.52
CA LEU A 204 6.44 -2.56 23.15
C LEU A 204 6.21 -1.24 22.40
N ALA A 205 7.28 -0.54 22.01
CA ALA A 205 7.20 0.69 21.24
C ALA A 205 6.55 0.46 19.87
N ARG A 206 6.89 -0.64 19.19
CA ARG A 206 6.24 -1.10 17.95
C ARG A 206 4.75 -1.38 18.14
N GLY A 207 4.39 -2.08 19.22
CA GLY A 207 3.01 -2.35 19.58
C GLY A 207 2.20 -1.06 19.77
N PHE A 208 2.74 -0.11 20.55
CA PHE A 208 2.13 1.20 20.75
C PHE A 208 1.99 1.99 19.44
N SER A 209 3.05 2.04 18.64
CA SER A 209 3.06 2.69 17.33
C SER A 209 1.96 2.19 16.40
N ALA A 210 1.69 0.90 16.46
CA ALA A 210 0.67 0.29 15.63
C ALA A 210 -0.76 0.50 16.20
N ILE A 211 -0.94 0.61 17.53
CA ILE A 211 -2.19 1.12 18.13
C ILE A 211 -2.49 2.55 17.62
N VAL A 212 -1.48 3.42 17.59
CA VAL A 212 -1.60 4.78 17.03
C VAL A 212 -1.98 4.72 15.54
N GLY A 213 -1.38 3.81 14.78
CA GLY A 213 -1.74 3.55 13.38
C GLY A 213 -3.19 3.09 13.19
N ILE A 214 -3.69 2.15 14.01
CA ILE A 214 -5.11 1.77 14.01
C ILE A 214 -5.98 2.98 14.36
N GLY A 215 -5.57 3.81 15.32
CA GLY A 215 -6.27 5.03 15.71
C GLY A 215 -6.56 5.94 14.52
N ALA A 216 -5.66 6.02 13.54
CA ALA A 216 -5.87 6.77 12.31
C ALA A 216 -7.11 6.28 11.52
N THR A 217 -7.40 4.98 11.50
CA THR A 217 -8.58 4.42 10.82
C THR A 217 -9.90 4.77 11.49
N LEU A 218 -9.88 5.00 12.80
CA LEU A 218 -11.04 5.43 13.56
C LEU A 218 -11.26 6.94 13.41
N LEU A 219 -10.16 7.69 13.35
CA LEU A 219 -10.18 9.13 13.26
C LEU A 219 -10.48 9.63 11.85
N TYR A 220 -10.01 8.92 10.81
CA TYR A 220 -10.17 9.34 9.43
C TYR A 220 -11.63 9.58 9.02
N PRO A 221 -12.61 8.67 9.27
CA PRO A 221 -14.01 8.92 8.91
C PRO A 221 -14.61 10.17 9.59
N VAL A 222 -14.21 10.42 10.85
CA VAL A 222 -14.66 11.60 11.62
C VAL A 222 -14.11 12.87 11.00
N VAL A 223 -12.80 12.93 10.77
CA VAL A 223 -12.14 14.10 10.16
C VAL A 223 -12.63 14.29 8.73
N HIS A 224 -12.78 13.23 7.95
CA HIS A 224 -13.32 13.25 6.59
C HIS A 224 -14.73 13.87 6.54
N SER A 225 -15.60 13.54 7.49
CA SER A 225 -16.95 14.11 7.57
C SER A 225 -16.96 15.63 7.79
N TRP A 226 -15.92 16.18 8.41
CA TRP A 226 -15.79 17.61 8.69
C TRP A 226 -14.93 18.33 7.65
N VAL A 227 -13.98 17.61 7.07
CA VAL A 227 -12.86 18.13 6.29
C VAL A 227 -12.67 17.17 5.10
N SER A 228 -13.25 17.54 3.94
CA SER A 228 -13.11 16.85 2.64
C SER A 228 -11.77 16.12 2.44
N THR A 229 -11.75 14.96 1.78
CA THR A 229 -10.57 14.08 1.55
C THR A 229 -9.26 14.83 1.29
N LEU A 230 -9.25 15.78 0.34
CA LEU A 230 -8.08 16.60 -0.01
C LEU A 230 -7.45 17.35 1.18
N ARG A 231 -8.30 17.92 2.06
CA ARG A 231 -7.82 18.66 3.24
C ARG A 231 -7.38 17.72 4.35
N THR A 232 -8.06 16.58 4.52
CA THR A 232 -7.63 15.55 5.47
C THR A 232 -6.24 15.02 5.13
N GLY A 233 -5.99 14.74 3.84
CA GLY A 233 -4.65 14.36 3.38
C GLY A 233 -3.60 15.45 3.61
N LEU A 234 -3.95 16.74 3.46
CA LEU A 234 -3.00 17.82 3.69
C LEU A 234 -2.64 17.91 5.18
N TRP A 235 -3.63 17.85 6.07
CA TRP A 235 -3.39 17.85 7.51
C TRP A 235 -2.56 16.66 7.96
N SER A 236 -2.85 15.47 7.42
CA SER A 236 -2.18 14.25 7.85
C SER A 236 -0.71 14.19 7.42
N ILE A 237 -0.36 14.62 6.21
CA ILE A 237 1.05 14.61 5.76
C ILE A 237 1.90 15.63 6.50
N TRP A 238 1.36 16.82 6.78
CA TRP A 238 2.07 17.83 7.57
C TRP A 238 2.17 17.44 9.05
N MET A 239 1.15 16.78 9.60
CA MET A 239 1.25 16.19 10.93
C MET A 239 2.37 15.13 10.99
N GLN A 240 2.42 14.22 10.01
CA GLN A 240 3.48 13.22 9.92
C GLN A 240 4.86 13.90 9.86
N TRP A 241 5.01 14.90 8.99
CA TRP A 241 6.25 15.67 8.84
C TRP A 241 6.69 16.32 10.15
N CYS A 242 5.77 16.98 10.86
CA CYS A 242 6.04 17.59 12.17
C CYS A 242 6.48 16.56 13.22
N CYS A 243 5.85 15.38 13.27
CA CYS A 243 6.28 14.32 14.18
C CYS A 243 7.69 13.78 13.84
N LEU A 244 8.01 13.66 12.55
CA LEU A 244 9.32 13.17 12.12
C LEU A 244 10.46 14.18 12.30
N LEU A 245 10.17 15.46 12.52
CA LEU A 245 11.18 16.41 12.98
C LEU A 245 11.83 15.97 14.31
N VAL A 246 11.10 15.25 15.17
CA VAL A 246 11.65 14.68 16.41
C VAL A 246 12.71 13.61 16.09
N CYS A 247 12.50 12.82 15.04
CA CYS A 247 13.47 11.83 14.57
C CYS A 247 14.71 12.51 13.98
N VAL A 248 14.55 13.62 13.25
CA VAL A 248 15.71 14.38 12.75
C VAL A 248 16.45 15.02 13.92
N ALA A 249 15.73 15.59 14.89
CA ALA A 249 16.31 16.18 16.10
C ALA A 249 17.08 15.16 16.95
N SER A 250 16.75 13.86 16.86
CA SER A 250 17.45 12.80 17.62
C SER A 250 18.91 12.67 17.24
N ILE A 251 19.31 13.08 16.02
CA ILE A 251 20.69 13.07 15.55
C ILE A 251 21.60 13.93 16.43
N TRP A 252 21.07 15.00 17.03
CA TRP A 252 21.80 15.89 17.93
C TRP A 252 21.48 15.65 19.41
N ALA A 253 20.91 14.49 19.74
CA ALA A 253 20.65 14.14 21.14
C ALA A 253 21.97 14.00 21.92
N ALA A 254 21.93 14.36 23.21
CA ALA A 254 23.12 14.35 24.05
C ALA A 254 23.59 12.92 24.45
N SER A 255 22.76 11.90 24.25
CA SER A 255 23.09 10.51 24.53
C SER A 255 22.42 9.56 23.54
N ASP A 256 23.04 8.41 23.29
CA ASP A 256 22.53 7.39 22.37
C ASP A 256 21.15 6.89 22.81
N VAL A 257 20.98 6.67 24.12
CA VAL A 257 19.68 6.28 24.70
C VAL A 257 18.60 7.35 24.47
N ALA A 258 18.95 8.64 24.59
CA ALA A 258 18.00 9.71 24.32
C ALA A 258 17.65 9.78 22.83
N SER A 259 18.63 9.59 21.94
CA SER A 259 18.42 9.49 20.48
C SER A 259 17.43 8.37 20.16
N ALA A 260 17.66 7.16 20.69
CA ALA A 260 16.80 6.00 20.52
C ALA A 260 15.34 6.26 20.92
N TRP A 261 15.13 6.85 22.10
CA TRP A 261 13.78 7.19 22.59
C TRP A 261 13.09 8.26 21.75
N MET A 262 13.83 9.29 21.33
CA MET A 262 13.30 10.33 20.44
C MET A 262 12.90 9.74 19.08
N LEU A 263 13.75 8.85 18.53
CA LEU A 263 13.49 8.16 17.27
C LEU A 263 12.22 7.29 17.39
N MET A 264 12.13 6.43 18.41
CA MET A 264 10.97 5.57 18.65
C MET A 264 9.68 6.39 18.87
N ALA A 265 9.73 7.47 19.65
CA ALA A 265 8.58 8.31 19.94
C ALA A 265 8.10 9.09 18.70
N GLY A 266 9.01 9.70 17.95
CA GLY A 266 8.71 10.41 16.71
C GLY A 266 8.10 9.49 15.66
N VAL A 267 8.67 8.29 15.47
CA VAL A 267 8.13 7.27 14.57
C VAL A 267 6.75 6.82 15.04
N ALA A 268 6.55 6.54 16.32
CA ALA A 268 5.26 6.11 16.85
C ALA A 268 4.16 7.17 16.62
N ALA A 269 4.43 8.43 16.94
CA ALA A 269 3.49 9.54 16.75
C ALA A 269 3.19 9.79 15.26
N SER A 270 4.20 9.68 14.40
CA SER A 270 4.06 9.91 12.95
C SER A 270 3.08 8.93 12.27
N ARG A 271 2.83 7.75 12.85
CA ARG A 271 1.92 6.75 12.28
C ARG A 271 0.51 7.26 12.11
N LEU A 272 0.03 8.13 13.00
CA LEU A 272 -1.32 8.67 12.87
C LEU A 272 -1.46 9.47 11.57
N GLY A 273 -0.51 10.35 11.28
CA GLY A 273 -0.46 11.13 10.04
C GLY A 273 -0.24 10.25 8.81
N LEU A 274 0.70 9.29 8.87
CA LEU A 274 1.00 8.39 7.75
C LEU A 274 -0.22 7.58 7.30
N TRP A 275 -0.87 6.86 8.22
CA TRP A 275 -2.00 6.00 7.87
C TRP A 275 -3.25 6.80 7.49
N MET A 276 -3.43 8.00 8.05
CA MET A 276 -4.51 8.90 7.64
C MET A 276 -4.26 9.48 6.24
N PHE A 277 -3.01 9.80 5.90
CA PHE A 277 -2.63 10.23 4.56
C PHE A 277 -2.85 9.14 3.51
N ASP A 278 -2.41 7.93 3.84
CA ASP A 278 -2.62 6.75 3.00
C ASP A 278 -4.11 6.52 2.69
N LEU A 279 -4.98 6.53 3.72
CA LEU A 279 -6.44 6.48 3.53
C LEU A 279 -6.97 7.60 2.63
N ALA A 280 -6.49 8.83 2.82
CA ALA A 280 -6.91 9.97 2.01
C ALA A 280 -6.53 9.80 0.54
N VAL A 281 -5.32 9.35 0.24
CA VAL A 281 -4.86 9.12 -1.14
C VAL A 281 -5.58 7.91 -1.75
N MET A 282 -5.78 6.83 -0.99
CA MET A 282 -6.54 5.67 -1.47
C MET A 282 -7.95 6.07 -1.88
N GLN A 283 -8.64 6.86 -1.06
CA GLN A 283 -9.98 7.35 -1.36
C GLN A 283 -9.98 8.33 -2.53
N LEU A 284 -9.00 9.25 -2.60
CA LEU A 284 -8.85 10.16 -3.74
C LEU A 284 -8.70 9.39 -5.06
N MET A 285 -7.95 8.29 -5.06
CA MET A 285 -7.80 7.43 -6.23
C MET A 285 -9.05 6.60 -6.55
N GLN A 286 -9.82 6.17 -5.54
CA GLN A 286 -11.10 5.50 -5.78
C GLN A 286 -12.12 6.48 -6.39
N ASP A 287 -12.20 7.70 -5.86
CA ASP A 287 -13.19 8.69 -6.30
C ASP A 287 -12.80 9.34 -7.64
N GLY A 288 -11.49 9.51 -7.90
CA GLY A 288 -10.98 10.25 -9.05
C GLY A 288 -10.70 9.42 -10.31
N VAL A 289 -10.52 8.10 -10.20
CA VAL A 289 -10.16 7.24 -11.34
C VAL A 289 -11.40 6.55 -11.91
N PRO A 290 -11.61 6.55 -13.24
CA PRO A 290 -12.71 5.84 -13.88
C PRO A 290 -12.70 4.33 -13.58
N ASP A 291 -13.87 3.72 -13.39
CA ASP A 291 -14.02 2.31 -12.95
C ASP A 291 -13.22 1.30 -13.79
N HIS A 292 -13.16 1.50 -15.11
CA HIS A 292 -12.46 0.60 -16.04
C HIS A 292 -10.94 0.67 -15.95
N GLU A 293 -10.37 1.73 -15.36
CA GLU A 293 -8.91 1.93 -15.23
C GLU A 293 -8.42 1.70 -13.79
N ARG A 294 -9.31 1.57 -12.80
CA ARG A 294 -8.93 1.48 -11.37
C ARG A 294 -7.97 0.33 -11.05
N CYS A 295 -8.17 -0.83 -11.67
CA CYS A 295 -7.31 -1.98 -11.45
C CYS A 295 -5.89 -1.71 -11.99
N VAL A 296 -5.78 -1.15 -13.19
CA VAL A 296 -4.49 -0.80 -13.82
C VAL A 296 -3.75 0.25 -13.00
N VAL A 297 -4.44 1.33 -12.64
CA VAL A 297 -3.88 2.42 -11.83
C VAL A 297 -3.48 1.92 -10.43
N GLY A 298 -4.28 1.05 -9.81
CA GLY A 298 -3.97 0.41 -8.53
C GLY A 298 -2.74 -0.51 -8.61
N GLY A 299 -2.60 -1.27 -9.69
CA GLY A 299 -1.44 -2.11 -9.97
C GLY A 299 -0.14 -1.32 -10.10
N VAL A 300 -0.17 -0.22 -10.87
CA VAL A 300 0.96 0.70 -11.00
C VAL A 300 1.29 1.37 -9.67
N GLN A 301 0.29 1.82 -8.91
CA GLN A 301 0.49 2.43 -7.58
C GLN A 301 1.24 1.48 -6.64
N ASN A 302 0.79 0.23 -6.54
CA ASN A 302 1.43 -0.77 -5.68
C ASN A 302 2.83 -1.16 -6.17
N SER A 303 3.04 -1.16 -7.49
CA SER A 303 4.37 -1.38 -8.07
C SER A 303 5.33 -0.24 -7.70
N LEU A 304 4.86 1.00 -7.81
CA LEU A 304 5.64 2.18 -7.44
C LEU A 304 5.99 2.18 -5.94
N GLN A 305 5.04 1.85 -5.07
CA GLN A 305 5.28 1.69 -3.63
C GLN A 305 6.32 0.59 -3.36
N SER A 306 6.19 -0.56 -4.03
CA SER A 306 7.16 -1.67 -3.92
C SER A 306 8.56 -1.26 -4.36
N VAL A 307 8.69 -0.42 -5.40
CA VAL A 307 10.00 0.12 -5.83
C VAL A 307 10.64 0.95 -4.73
N PHE A 308 9.89 1.86 -4.11
CA PHE A 308 10.42 2.70 -3.01
C PHE A 308 10.72 1.91 -1.73
N ASP A 309 9.92 0.89 -1.42
CA ASP A 309 10.23 -0.04 -0.33
C ASP A 309 11.52 -0.83 -0.61
N LEU A 310 11.68 -1.36 -1.83
CA LEU A 310 12.91 -2.03 -2.26
C LEU A 310 14.14 -1.11 -2.20
N LEU A 311 13.99 0.14 -2.63
CA LEU A 311 15.05 1.15 -2.54
C LEU A 311 15.50 1.39 -1.10
N THR A 312 14.59 1.27 -0.11
CA THR A 312 14.95 1.36 1.31
C THR A 312 15.94 0.26 1.70
N TYR A 313 15.69 -0.99 1.29
CA TYR A 313 16.61 -2.09 1.55
C TYR A 313 17.93 -1.96 0.78
N ILE A 314 17.89 -1.48 -0.47
CA ILE A 314 19.11 -1.20 -1.25
C ILE A 314 19.97 -0.16 -0.53
N MET A 315 19.37 0.92 -0.03
CA MET A 315 20.09 1.94 0.73
C MET A 315 20.62 1.40 2.06
N GLY A 316 19.91 0.48 2.73
CA GLY A 316 20.45 -0.24 3.90
C GLY A 316 21.61 -1.19 3.60
N ILE A 317 21.75 -1.66 2.35
CA ILE A 317 22.94 -2.43 1.92
C ILE A 317 24.12 -1.48 1.66
N ILE A 318 23.85 -0.33 1.02
CA ILE A 318 24.87 0.69 0.74
C ILE A 318 25.39 1.30 2.06
N ILE A 319 24.48 1.72 2.93
CA ILE A 319 24.74 2.29 4.25
C ILE A 319 24.47 1.19 5.27
N SER A 320 25.44 0.29 5.42
CA SER A 320 25.32 -0.90 6.26
C SER A 320 25.89 -0.74 7.68
N ASP A 321 26.70 0.30 7.92
CA ASP A 321 27.21 0.59 9.27
C ASP A 321 26.13 1.33 10.09
N PRO A 322 25.72 0.80 11.27
CA PRO A 322 24.70 1.44 12.12
C PRO A 322 25.11 2.83 12.60
N ARG A 323 26.41 3.16 12.62
CA ARG A 323 26.91 4.51 12.95
C ARG A 323 26.47 5.56 11.93
N ASP A 324 26.30 5.16 10.68
CA ASP A 324 25.90 6.04 9.58
C ASP A 324 24.37 6.06 9.39
N PHE A 325 23.60 5.45 10.30
CA PHE A 325 22.13 5.40 10.21
C PHE A 325 21.48 6.78 10.16
N SER A 326 22.13 7.81 10.72
CA SER A 326 21.67 9.21 10.63
C SER A 326 21.52 9.69 9.18
N GLU A 327 22.35 9.20 8.24
CA GLU A 327 22.23 9.53 6.81
C GLU A 327 20.93 8.99 6.22
N LEU A 328 20.55 7.75 6.58
CA LEU A 328 19.29 7.13 6.17
C LEU A 328 18.07 7.85 6.77
N VAL A 329 18.19 8.34 8.01
CA VAL A 329 17.17 9.18 8.66
C VAL A 329 16.93 10.47 7.87
N VAL A 330 18.01 11.18 7.52
CA VAL A 330 17.93 12.42 6.73
C VAL A 330 17.35 12.15 5.35
N LEU A 331 17.78 11.08 4.67
CA LEU A 331 17.27 10.70 3.36
C LEU A 331 15.77 10.37 3.39
N SER A 332 15.32 9.62 4.41
CA SER A 332 13.90 9.32 4.60
C SER A 332 13.08 10.59 4.86
N PHE A 333 13.58 11.48 5.72
CA PHE A 333 12.91 12.75 6.01
C PHE A 333 12.85 13.67 4.78
N PHE A 334 13.90 13.68 3.95
CA PHE A 334 13.90 14.40 2.67
C PHE A 334 12.78 13.90 1.75
N LEU A 335 12.60 12.60 1.60
CA LEU A 335 11.53 12.03 0.77
C LEU A 335 10.14 12.32 1.34
N VAL A 336 9.96 12.30 2.67
CA VAL A 336 8.72 12.76 3.32
C VAL A 336 8.45 14.25 3.03
N THR A 337 9.50 15.08 3.04
CA THR A 337 9.39 16.51 2.70
C THR A 337 8.98 16.71 1.24
N CYS A 338 9.58 15.95 0.32
CA CYS A 338 9.18 15.94 -1.09
C CYS A 338 7.72 15.50 -1.26
N ALA A 339 7.29 14.44 -0.57
CA ALA A 339 5.90 13.99 -0.57
C ALA A 339 4.93 15.08 -0.07
N ALA A 340 5.26 15.76 1.03
CA ALA A 340 4.48 16.85 1.58
C ALA A 340 4.37 18.02 0.59
N ALA A 341 5.47 18.39 -0.06
CA ALA A 341 5.51 19.44 -1.08
C ALA A 341 4.68 19.06 -2.31
N MET A 342 4.83 17.83 -2.82
CA MET A 342 4.06 17.33 -3.98
C MET A 342 2.56 17.31 -3.70
N TYR A 343 2.15 16.82 -2.54
CA TYR A 343 0.74 16.80 -2.17
C TYR A 343 0.18 18.22 -1.96
N THR A 344 0.95 19.11 -1.32
CA THR A 344 0.58 20.52 -1.16
C THR A 344 0.42 21.22 -2.52
N LEU A 345 1.32 20.94 -3.46
CA LEU A 345 1.23 21.43 -4.83
C LEU A 345 -0.02 20.90 -5.55
N HIS A 346 -0.35 19.63 -5.37
CA HIS A 346 -1.59 19.04 -5.90
C HIS A 346 -2.83 19.77 -5.34
N VAL A 347 -2.91 19.94 -4.02
CA VAL A 347 -4.03 20.65 -3.38
C VAL A 347 -4.13 22.10 -3.89
N TYR A 348 -2.99 22.76 -4.07
CA TYR A 348 -2.96 24.10 -4.65
C TYR A 348 -3.44 24.12 -6.12
N ARG A 349 -3.05 23.15 -6.95
CA ARG A 349 -3.53 23.04 -8.35
C ARG A 349 -5.04 22.83 -8.43
N VAL A 350 -5.59 21.95 -7.58
CA VAL A 350 -7.02 21.63 -7.58
C VAL A 350 -7.86 22.80 -7.03
N ARG A 351 -7.40 23.50 -5.99
CA ARG A 351 -8.19 24.57 -5.34
C ARG A 351 -7.84 25.99 -5.76
N LYS A 352 -6.66 26.22 -6.34
CA LYS A 352 -6.04 27.54 -6.60
C LYS A 352 -5.79 28.42 -5.36
N HIS A 353 -6.15 27.95 -4.16
CA HIS A 353 -5.87 28.62 -2.88
C HIS A 353 -5.70 27.55 -1.76
N LEU A 354 -4.69 27.73 -0.90
CA LEU A 354 -4.44 26.82 0.23
C LEU A 354 -5.28 27.20 1.45
N PHE A 355 -5.36 28.50 1.74
CA PHE A 355 -6.15 29.09 2.81
C PHE A 355 -7.16 30.10 2.23
N HIS A 356 -8.38 30.13 2.76
CA HIS A 356 -9.30 31.24 2.50
C HIS A 356 -8.87 32.42 3.36
N PHE A 357 -7.79 33.11 2.97
CA PHE A 357 -7.30 34.29 3.69
C PHE A 357 -8.41 35.35 3.80
N ASP A 358 -9.30 35.46 2.82
CA ASP A 358 -10.44 36.39 2.84
C ASP A 358 -11.41 36.13 4.00
N LYS A 359 -11.63 34.85 4.38
CA LYS A 359 -12.50 34.49 5.51
C LYS A 359 -11.80 34.61 6.86
N ILE A 360 -10.47 34.46 6.88
CA ILE A 360 -9.66 34.60 8.10
C ILE A 360 -9.48 36.09 8.40
N LEU A 361 -9.16 36.92 7.40
CA LEU A 361 -9.08 38.37 7.51
C LEU A 361 -10.44 39.01 7.79
N ALA A 362 -11.54 38.50 7.25
CA ALA A 362 -12.88 38.98 7.63
C ALA A 362 -13.25 38.66 9.10
N LYS A 363 -12.64 37.64 9.71
CA LYS A 363 -12.77 37.34 11.14
C LYS A 363 -11.78 38.09 12.02
N ILE A 364 -10.67 38.54 11.44
CA ILE A 364 -9.70 39.46 12.05
C ILE A 364 -10.09 40.87 11.59
N SER A 365 -11.29 41.31 11.95
CA SER A 365 -11.60 42.74 11.91
C SER A 365 -10.83 43.40 13.06
N TRP A 366 -9.96 44.33 12.70
CA TRP A 366 -9.34 45.31 13.60
C TRP A 366 -10.37 46.32 14.10
#